data_AF-B7VD89-F1
#
_entry.id   AF-B7VD89-F1
#
_cell.length_a   1.000
_cell.length_b   1.000
_cell.length_c   1.000
_cell.angle_alpha   90.00
_cell.angle_beta   90.00
_cell.angle_gamma   90.00
#
_symmetry.space_group_name_H-M   'P 1'
#
loop_
_entity.id
_entity.type
_entity.pdbx_description
1 polymer ?
#
loop_
_entity_poly.entity_id
_entity_poly.type
_entity_poly.pdbx_seq_one_letter_code
_entity_poly.pdbx_strand_id
1 'polypeptide(L)'
;MSLAFKHLYDRGARNVTANGGYIWINSSQSERPFSGPEDALLVASGAAEAFHVVLSGITEAEHPIPDLGVFVFTDSLALDYRMGSSWGQSEIQSLLALLRQLRELGGQISVPWWGTQGERDFYAALGGA
;
A
#
# COMPACT_ATOMS: atom_id res chain seq x y z
N MET A 1 -9.76 -5.01 0.30
CA MET A 1 -8.90 -4.05 -0.42
C MET A 1 -9.14 -2.60 0.01
N SER A 2 -10.32 -2.02 -0.20
CA SER A 2 -10.58 -0.59 0.10
C SER A 2 -10.31 -0.20 1.56
N LEU A 3 -10.69 -1.05 2.53
CA LEU A 3 -10.38 -0.84 3.94
C LEU A 3 -8.86 -0.81 4.21
N ALA A 4 -8.10 -1.68 3.55
CA ALA A 4 -6.64 -1.72 3.69
C ALA A 4 -6.00 -0.45 3.10
N PHE A 5 -6.51 0.04 1.96
CA PHE A 5 -6.00 1.28 1.36
C PHE A 5 -6.32 2.50 2.24
N LYS A 6 -7.56 2.58 2.73
CA LYS A 6 -7.97 3.59 3.70
C LYS A 6 -7.12 3.56 4.97
N HIS A 7 -6.76 2.37 5.47
CA HIS A 7 -5.91 2.23 6.65
C HIS A 7 -4.57 2.97 6.50
N LEU A 8 -3.98 3.01 5.30
CA LEU A 8 -2.74 3.78 5.06
C LEU A 8 -2.95 5.28 5.32
N TYR A 9 -4.08 5.83 4.89
CA TYR A 9 -4.43 7.25 5.11
C TYR A 9 -4.73 7.54 6.58
N ASP A 10 -5.37 6.62 7.28
CA ASP A 10 -5.61 6.74 8.73
C ASP A 10 -4.28 6.75 9.53
N ARG A 11 -3.17 6.28 8.92
CA ARG A 11 -1.79 6.34 9.43
C ARG A 11 -0.98 7.54 8.93
N GLY A 12 -1.64 8.54 8.35
CA GLY A 12 -1.01 9.80 7.94
C GLY A 12 -0.57 9.86 6.48
N ALA A 13 -0.86 8.83 5.67
CA ALA A 13 -0.47 8.82 4.26
C ALA A 13 -0.98 10.05 3.50
N ARG A 14 -0.13 10.55 2.60
CA ARG A 14 -0.45 11.62 1.64
C ARG A 14 0.03 11.22 0.26
N ASN A 15 -0.77 11.53 -0.76
CA ASN A 15 -0.36 11.29 -2.14
C ASN A 15 0.75 12.28 -2.55
N VAL A 16 1.90 11.75 -2.95
CA VAL A 16 3.06 12.49 -3.47
C VAL A 16 3.44 12.07 -4.90
N THR A 17 2.54 11.39 -5.61
CA THR A 17 2.73 11.01 -7.02
C THR A 17 3.06 12.24 -7.85
N ALA A 18 4.15 12.18 -8.63
CA ALA A 18 4.55 13.27 -9.51
C ALA A 18 3.42 13.62 -10.50
N ASN A 19 3.11 14.91 -10.62
CA ASN A 19 1.99 15.44 -11.44
C ASN A 19 0.58 15.00 -11.00
N GLY A 20 0.46 14.41 -9.80
CA GLY A 20 -0.81 13.87 -9.29
C GLY A 20 -1.10 12.45 -9.79
N GLY A 21 -1.87 11.69 -9.00
CA GLY A 21 -2.43 10.42 -9.43
C GLY A 21 -3.68 10.64 -10.28
N TYR A 22 -3.97 9.75 -11.21
CA TYR A 22 -5.19 9.76 -12.02
C TYR A 22 -5.86 8.39 -11.95
N ILE A 23 -7.18 8.39 -12.09
CA ILE A 23 -7.97 7.16 -12.18
C ILE A 23 -8.85 7.20 -13.42
N TRP A 24 -9.00 6.06 -14.10
CA TRP A 24 -9.87 5.92 -15.25
C TRP A 24 -11.26 5.45 -14.83
N ILE A 25 -12.30 6.18 -15.23
CA ILE A 25 -13.70 5.85 -14.91
C ILE A 25 -14.35 5.16 -16.12
N ASN A 26 -14.84 3.95 -15.88
CA ASN A 26 -15.34 3.08 -16.95
C ASN A 26 -16.63 3.61 -17.59
N SER A 27 -17.53 4.19 -16.82
CA SER A 27 -18.81 4.67 -17.34
C SER A 27 -18.68 5.90 -18.23
N SER A 28 -17.76 6.83 -17.91
CA SER A 28 -17.51 8.04 -18.69
C SER A 28 -16.41 7.87 -19.73
N GLN A 29 -15.67 6.74 -19.72
CA GLN A 29 -14.52 6.49 -20.59
C GLN A 29 -13.52 7.65 -20.54
N SER A 30 -13.21 8.10 -19.32
CA SER A 30 -12.38 9.28 -19.11
C SER A 30 -11.55 9.14 -17.83
N GLU A 31 -10.40 9.79 -17.82
CA GLU A 31 -9.62 9.97 -16.60
C GLU A 31 -10.15 11.14 -15.76
N ARG A 32 -9.92 11.05 -14.46
CA ARG A 32 -9.99 12.20 -13.55
C ARG A 32 -8.86 12.13 -12.52
N PRO A 33 -8.51 13.27 -11.90
CA PRO A 33 -7.55 13.28 -10.81
C PRO A 33 -7.98 12.34 -9.67
N PHE A 34 -7.00 11.66 -9.09
CA PHE A 34 -7.14 10.95 -7.82
C PHE A 34 -7.49 11.96 -6.74
N SER A 35 -8.55 11.65 -5.99
CA SER A 35 -9.17 12.56 -5.03
C SER A 35 -9.00 12.12 -3.59
N GLY A 36 -8.68 10.84 -3.33
CA GLY A 36 -8.46 10.33 -1.99
C GLY A 36 -8.74 8.83 -1.84
N PRO A 37 -8.67 8.30 -0.61
CA PRO A 37 -8.81 6.87 -0.33
C PRO A 37 -10.13 6.26 -0.82
N GLU A 38 -11.21 7.05 -0.89
CA GLU A 38 -12.52 6.59 -1.35
C GLU A 38 -12.51 6.14 -2.83
N ASP A 39 -11.53 6.58 -3.63
CA ASP A 39 -11.39 6.13 -5.02
C ASP A 39 -11.10 4.64 -5.13
N ALA A 40 -10.55 4.01 -4.09
CA ALA A 40 -10.39 2.56 -4.03
C ALA A 40 -11.73 1.80 -4.04
N LEU A 41 -12.83 2.42 -3.57
CA LEU A 41 -14.16 1.81 -3.65
C LEU A 41 -14.67 1.71 -5.10
N LEU A 42 -14.26 2.64 -5.95
CA LEU A 42 -14.60 2.60 -7.37
C LEU A 42 -13.90 1.44 -8.08
N VAL A 43 -12.65 1.16 -7.74
CA VAL A 43 -11.93 -0.02 -8.24
C VAL A 43 -12.54 -1.30 -7.70
N ALA A 44 -12.86 -1.35 -6.40
CA ALA A 44 -13.48 -2.51 -5.75
C ALA A 44 -14.82 -2.89 -6.39
N SER A 45 -15.58 -1.90 -6.85
CA SER A 45 -16.89 -2.09 -7.48
C SER A 45 -16.83 -2.30 -9.00
N GLY A 46 -15.65 -2.20 -9.62
CA GLY A 46 -15.48 -2.26 -11.08
C GLY A 46 -15.88 -0.98 -11.82
N ALA A 47 -16.17 0.11 -11.10
CA ALA A 47 -16.50 1.41 -11.67
C ALA A 47 -15.28 2.17 -12.21
N ALA A 48 -14.08 1.83 -11.73
CA ALA A 48 -12.81 2.39 -12.17
C ALA A 48 -11.76 1.30 -12.42
N GLU A 49 -10.80 1.58 -13.30
CA GLU A 49 -9.63 0.73 -13.52
C GLU A 49 -8.67 0.79 -12.33
N ALA A 50 -7.81 -0.23 -12.23
CA ALA A 50 -6.71 -0.23 -11.27
C ALA A 50 -5.83 1.01 -11.44
N PHE A 51 -5.32 1.54 -10.33
CA PHE A 51 -4.48 2.73 -10.33
C PHE A 51 -3.27 2.58 -9.42
N HIS A 52 -2.30 3.48 -9.58
CA HIS A 52 -1.09 3.55 -8.80
C HIS A 52 -0.91 4.95 -8.22
N VAL A 53 -0.55 5.03 -6.94
CA VAL A 53 -0.14 6.28 -6.27
C VAL A 53 1.09 6.04 -5.42
N VAL A 54 1.93 7.07 -5.26
CA VAL A 54 3.01 7.09 -4.27
C VAL A 54 2.49 7.78 -3.02
N LEU A 55 2.60 7.11 -1.88
CA LEU A 55 2.17 7.60 -0.57
C LEU A 55 3.40 7.89 0.31
N SER A 56 3.44 9.09 0.89
CA SER A 56 4.42 9.47 1.93
C SER A 56 3.74 9.77 3.26
N GLY A 57 4.55 9.89 4.33
CA GLY A 57 4.07 10.30 5.64
C GLY A 57 3.33 9.22 6.41
N ILE A 58 3.39 7.97 5.96
CA ILE A 58 2.88 6.83 6.70
C ILE A 58 3.76 6.65 7.95
N THR A 59 3.13 6.58 9.12
CA THR A 59 3.81 6.31 10.38
C THR A 59 3.22 5.09 11.07
N GLU A 60 4.07 4.19 11.54
CA GLU A 60 3.68 3.04 12.35
C GLU A 60 4.74 2.81 13.43
N ALA A 61 4.35 2.32 14.61
CA ALA A 61 5.29 2.10 15.72
C ALA A 61 6.21 3.32 16.00
N GLU A 62 5.66 4.53 15.91
CA GLU A 62 6.33 5.83 16.11
C GLU A 62 7.43 6.20 15.10
N HIS A 63 7.67 5.39 14.07
CA HIS A 63 8.68 5.70 13.05
C HIS A 63 8.05 5.83 11.65
N PRO A 64 8.65 6.65 10.77
CA PRO A 64 8.16 6.80 9.41
C PRO A 64 8.40 5.52 8.61
N ILE A 65 7.50 5.25 7.69
CA ILE A 65 7.73 4.31 6.60
C ILE A 65 8.13 5.17 5.39
N PRO A 66 9.30 4.91 4.75
CA PRO A 66 9.67 5.56 3.50
C PRO A 66 8.58 5.41 2.44
N ASP A 67 8.54 6.35 1.49
CA ASP A 67 7.49 6.43 0.48
C ASP A 67 7.22 5.07 -0.19
N LEU A 68 5.93 4.71 -0.24
CA LEU A 68 5.46 3.46 -0.83
C LEU A 68 4.70 3.77 -2.13
N GLY A 69 5.06 3.08 -3.20
CA GLY A 69 4.17 2.91 -4.34
C GLY A 69 3.04 1.97 -3.94
N VAL A 70 1.80 2.34 -4.22
CA VAL A 70 0.63 1.54 -3.89
C VAL A 70 -0.21 1.36 -5.13
N PHE A 71 -0.23 0.13 -5.63
CA PHE A 71 -1.15 -0.29 -6.68
C PHE A 71 -2.44 -0.79 -6.06
N VAL A 72 -3.56 -0.28 -6.55
CA VAL A 72 -4.90 -0.59 -6.08
C VAL A 72 -5.60 -1.40 -7.17
N PHE A 73 -5.84 -2.69 -6.90
CA PHE A 73 -6.60 -3.60 -7.76
C PHE A 73 -7.98 -3.86 -7.15
N THR A 74 -8.85 -4.60 -7.85
CA THR A 74 -10.21 -4.91 -7.39
C THR A 74 -10.24 -5.60 -6.02
N ASP A 75 -9.33 -6.56 -5.80
CA ASP A 75 -9.32 -7.44 -4.63
C ASP A 75 -8.06 -7.34 -3.76
N SER A 76 -7.03 -6.63 -4.23
CA SER A 76 -5.69 -6.65 -3.65
C SER A 76 -5.00 -5.29 -3.72
N LEU A 77 -3.97 -5.14 -2.90
CA LEU A 77 -3.01 -4.04 -2.98
C LEU A 77 -1.64 -4.64 -3.26
N ALA A 78 -0.86 -4.00 -4.13
CA ALA A 78 0.57 -4.26 -4.21
C ALA A 78 1.33 -3.04 -3.66
N LEU A 79 2.18 -3.30 -2.67
CA LEU A 79 3.06 -2.29 -2.10
C LEU A 79 4.43 -2.44 -2.78
N ASP A 80 4.83 -1.39 -3.47
CA ASP A 80 6.16 -1.23 -4.04
C ASP A 80 6.97 -0.28 -3.17
N TYR A 81 8.26 -0.56 -3.01
CA TYR A 81 9.15 0.24 -2.21
C TYR A 81 10.47 0.46 -2.94
N ARG A 82 11.01 1.67 -2.81
CA ARG A 82 12.32 1.98 -3.35
C ARG A 82 13.40 1.54 -2.36
N MET A 83 14.26 0.60 -2.76
CA MET A 83 15.47 0.27 -2.00
C MET A 83 16.38 1.48 -1.85
N GLY A 84 17.04 1.63 -0.71
CA GLY A 84 17.99 2.71 -0.48
C GLY A 84 18.29 2.96 0.99
N SER A 85 19.10 3.99 1.25
CA SER A 85 19.54 4.38 2.59
C SER A 85 18.43 4.93 3.50
N SER A 86 17.23 5.15 2.96
CA SER A 86 16.05 5.50 3.76
C SER A 86 15.52 4.33 4.58
N TRP A 87 15.95 3.09 4.30
CA TRP A 87 15.51 1.90 5.02
C TRP A 87 16.53 1.52 6.10
N GLY A 88 16.31 2.00 7.32
CA GLY A 88 16.98 1.53 8.52
C GLY A 88 16.18 0.45 9.23
N GLN A 89 16.71 0.00 10.38
CA GLN A 89 16.05 -1.04 11.18
C GLN A 89 14.66 -0.59 11.63
N SER A 90 14.51 0.65 12.11
CA SER A 90 13.23 1.16 12.61
C SER A 90 12.17 1.30 11.51
N GLU A 91 12.56 1.75 10.31
CA GLU A 91 11.68 1.89 9.16
C GLU A 91 11.18 0.52 8.68
N ILE A 92 12.06 -0.48 8.67
CA ILE A 92 11.71 -1.87 8.36
C ILE A 92 10.75 -2.43 9.40
N GLN A 93 11.01 -2.22 10.69
CA GLN A 93 10.10 -2.68 11.75
C GLN A 93 8.72 -2.03 11.67
N SER A 94 8.66 -0.77 11.26
CA SER A 94 7.40 -0.04 11.07
C SER A 94 6.61 -0.57 9.89
N LEU A 95 7.29 -0.89 8.77
CA LEU A 95 6.67 -1.60 7.66
C LEU A 95 6.13 -2.96 8.10
N LEU A 96 6.91 -3.76 8.82
CA LEU A 96 6.45 -5.06 9.33
C LEU A 96 5.24 -4.91 10.27
N ALA A 97 5.24 -3.89 11.15
CA ALA A 97 4.10 -3.59 12.02
C ALA A 97 2.85 -3.22 11.21
N LEU A 98 2.97 -2.39 10.18
CA LEU A 98 1.87 -2.06 9.28
C LEU A 98 1.31 -3.31 8.60
N LEU A 99 2.19 -4.18 8.10
CA LEU A 99 1.78 -5.45 7.48
C LEU A 99 1.05 -6.36 8.48
N ARG A 100 1.46 -6.42 9.74
CA ARG A 100 0.71 -7.16 10.78
C ARG A 100 -0.69 -6.56 11.00
N GLN A 101 -0.80 -5.24 11.08
CA GLN A 101 -2.10 -4.55 11.19
C GLN A 101 -3.02 -4.87 10.00
N LEU A 102 -2.49 -4.88 8.78
CA LEU A 102 -3.27 -5.26 7.60
C LEU A 102 -3.74 -6.72 7.65
N ARG A 103 -2.98 -7.63 8.27
CA ARG A 103 -3.43 -9.01 8.54
C ARG A 103 -4.51 -9.08 9.60
N GLU A 104 -4.40 -8.30 10.66
CA GLU A 104 -5.42 -8.21 11.71
C GLU A 104 -6.76 -7.68 11.18
N LEU A 105 -6.73 -6.83 10.15
CA LEU A 105 -7.91 -6.40 9.39
C LEU A 105 -8.47 -7.48 8.43
N GLY A 106 -7.92 -8.70 8.46
CA GLY A 106 -8.34 -9.82 7.62
C GLY A 106 -7.61 -9.93 6.28
N GLY A 107 -6.56 -9.14 6.05
CA GLY A 107 -5.73 -9.22 4.86
C GLY A 107 -4.85 -10.47 4.82
N GLN A 108 -4.60 -10.98 3.61
CA GLN A 108 -3.54 -11.95 3.36
C GLN A 108 -2.35 -11.23 2.72
N ILE A 109 -1.14 -11.60 3.11
CA ILE A 109 0.10 -10.99 2.63
C ILE A 109 0.92 -12.06 1.95
N SER A 110 1.45 -11.74 0.78
CA SER A 110 2.34 -12.60 0.00
C SER A 110 3.50 -11.79 -0.56
N VAL A 111 4.65 -12.44 -0.76
CA VAL A 111 5.86 -11.87 -1.38
C VAL A 111 6.35 -12.78 -2.50
N PRO A 112 5.54 -13.01 -3.55
CA PRO A 112 5.72 -14.11 -4.51
C PRO A 112 7.02 -14.06 -5.33
N TRP A 113 7.72 -12.93 -5.32
CA TRP A 113 8.92 -12.70 -6.11
C TRP A 113 10.22 -12.84 -5.32
N TRP A 114 10.15 -13.18 -4.03
CA TRP A 114 11.32 -13.26 -3.14
C TRP A 114 11.94 -14.66 -3.09
N GLY A 115 11.35 -15.62 -3.79
CA GLY A 115 11.76 -17.03 -3.79
C GLY A 115 11.55 -17.69 -2.43
N THR A 116 11.72 -19.02 -2.37
CA THR A 116 11.37 -19.81 -1.18
C THR A 116 12.12 -19.36 0.08
N GLN A 117 13.40 -18.97 -0.02
CA GLN A 117 14.15 -18.51 1.15
C GLN A 117 13.67 -17.14 1.61
N GLY A 118 13.52 -16.18 0.69
CA GLY A 118 13.05 -14.82 1.03
C GLY A 118 11.63 -14.81 1.57
N GLU A 119 10.74 -15.66 1.05
CA GLU A 119 9.41 -15.88 1.63
C GLU A 119 9.48 -16.37 3.07
N ARG A 120 10.32 -17.38 3.36
CA ARG A 120 10.52 -17.89 4.73
C ARG A 120 11.03 -16.80 5.68
N ASP A 121 12.06 -16.07 5.26
CA ASP A 121 12.66 -15.01 6.07
C ASP A 121 11.66 -13.87 6.33
N PHE A 122 10.87 -13.52 5.32
CA PHE A 122 9.79 -12.54 5.44
C PHE A 122 8.71 -12.99 6.42
N TYR A 123 8.19 -14.22 6.31
CA TYR A 123 7.17 -14.71 7.24
C TYR A 123 7.71 -14.88 8.66
N ALA A 124 8.98 -15.25 8.83
CA ALA A 124 9.64 -15.28 10.14
C ALA A 124 9.70 -13.87 10.76
N ALA A 125 10.12 -12.87 9.98
CA ALA A 125 10.14 -11.47 10.43
C ALA A 125 8.73 -10.95 10.76
N LEU A 126 7.73 -11.29 9.93
CA LEU A 126 6.34 -10.89 10.14
C LEU A 126 5.72 -11.58 11.36
N GLY A 127 6.14 -12.79 11.70
CA GLY A 127 5.69 -13.54 12.87
C GLY A 127 6.35 -13.16 14.20
N GLY A 128 7.44 -12.38 14.16
CA GLY A 128 8.12 -11.90 15.38
C GLY A 128 7.35 -10.78 16.06
N ALA A 129 7.07 -10.94 17.35
CA ALA A 129 6.77 -9.87 18.30
C ALA A 129 7.91 -9.81 19.31
#